data_AF-A0A6P0RLB7-F1
#
_entry.id   AF-A0A6P0RLB7-F1
#
_cell.length_a   1.000
_cell.length_b   1.000
_cell.length_c   1.000
_cell.angle_alpha   90.00
_cell.angle_beta   90.00
_cell.angle_gamma   90.00
#
_symmetry.space_group_name_H-M   'P 1'
#
loop_
_entity.id
_entity.type
_entity.pdbx_description
1 polymer ?
#
loop_
_entity_poly.entity_id
_entity_poly.type
_entity_poly.pdbx_seq_one_letter_code
_entity_poly.pdbx_strand_id
1 'polypeptide(L)'
;MHRVYDIIQKIKHKLNVYLGRPYIMCLQAFLSGYNVAQYESSKPLNTPYCFDGFQEWIQAKFKVDTSKSWANIILFYSTDERDALERFFDLFEEFIEGDRRTERERE
;
A
#
# COMPACT_ATOMS: atom_id res chain seq x y z
N MET A 1 -2.43 11.13 11.86
CA MET A 1 -2.90 10.52 10.59
C MET A 1 -1.82 10.72 9.54
N HIS A 2 -1.39 9.64 8.91
CA HIS A 2 -0.18 9.59 8.08
C HIS A 2 -0.41 10.22 6.70
N ARG A 3 0.52 11.07 6.24
CA ARG A 3 0.45 11.77 4.93
C ARG A 3 0.25 10.82 3.74
N VAL A 4 0.77 9.60 3.85
CA VAL A 4 0.65 8.54 2.85
C VAL A 4 -0.78 7.96 2.78
N TYR A 5 -1.43 7.76 3.93
CA TYR A 5 -2.82 7.31 3.97
C TYR A 5 -3.75 8.29 3.23
N ASP A 6 -3.58 9.59 3.46
CA ASP A 6 -4.37 10.62 2.78
C ASP A 6 -4.14 10.62 1.26
N ILE A 7 -2.92 10.35 0.80
CA ILE A 7 -2.60 10.21 -0.62
C ILE A 7 -3.29 8.98 -1.21
N ILE A 8 -3.25 7.84 -0.53
CA ILE A 8 -3.89 6.60 -0.99
C ILE A 8 -5.40 6.78 -1.11
N GLN A 9 -6.04 7.43 -0.13
CA GLN A 9 -7.46 7.74 -0.18
C GLN A 9 -7.81 8.70 -1.34
N LYS A 10 -6.97 9.70 -1.61
CA LYS A 10 -7.14 10.56 -2.80
C LYS A 10 -7.02 9.79 -4.12
N ILE A 11 -6.09 8.85 -4.19
CA ILE A 11 -5.92 7.97 -5.36
C ILE A 11 -7.16 7.09 -5.53
N LYS A 12 -7.67 6.45 -4.46
CA LYS A 12 -8.90 5.65 -4.46
C LYS A 12 -10.08 6.40 -5.10
N HIS A 13 -10.25 7.69 -4.76
CA HIS A 13 -11.33 8.51 -5.31
C HIS A 13 -11.11 8.97 -6.76
N LYS A 14 -9.88 9.04 -7.26
CA LYS A 14 -9.56 9.60 -8.59
C LYS A 14 -8.51 8.77 -9.34
N LEU A 15 -8.70 7.45 -9.39
CA LEU A 15 -7.78 6.47 -9.96
C LEU A 15 -7.22 6.87 -11.34
N ASN A 16 -8.10 7.25 -12.27
CA ASN A 16 -7.70 7.59 -13.65
C ASN A 16 -6.85 8.86 -13.73
N VAL A 17 -7.02 9.81 -12.80
CA VAL A 17 -6.26 11.07 -12.77
C VAL A 17 -4.85 10.84 -12.24
N TYR A 18 -4.70 9.98 -11.23
CA TYR A 18 -3.41 9.75 -10.59
C TYR A 18 -2.58 8.67 -11.29
N LEU A 19 -3.22 7.61 -11.80
CA LEU A 19 -2.53 6.44 -12.35
C LEU A 19 -2.58 6.38 -13.88
N GLY A 20 -3.48 7.14 -14.52
CA GLY A 20 -3.74 7.06 -15.97
C GLY A 20 -4.48 5.78 -16.39
N ARG A 21 -4.12 4.63 -15.82
CA ARG A 21 -4.83 3.35 -15.90
C ARG A 21 -5.03 2.77 -14.50
N PRO A 22 -6.18 2.17 -14.19
CA PRO A 22 -6.47 1.59 -12.87
C PRO A 22 -5.81 0.22 -12.72
N TYR A 23 -4.49 0.16 -12.87
CA TYR A 23 -3.70 -1.07 -12.76
C TYR A 23 -2.91 -1.06 -11.46
N ILE A 24 -2.81 -2.21 -10.80
CA ILE A 24 -2.15 -2.32 -9.51
C ILE A 24 -0.65 -2.05 -9.62
N MET A 25 -0.05 -2.40 -10.76
CA MET A 25 1.35 -2.11 -11.04
C MET A 25 1.63 -0.60 -11.18
N CYS A 26 0.68 0.17 -11.71
CA CYS A 26 0.78 1.64 -11.75
C CYS A 26 0.76 2.23 -10.34
N LEU A 27 -0.09 1.69 -9.46
CA LEU A 27 -0.13 2.10 -8.07
C LEU A 27 1.18 1.76 -7.34
N GLN A 28 1.72 0.56 -7.54
CA GLN A 28 3.01 0.17 -6.97
C GLN A 28 4.11 1.13 -7.41
N ALA A 29 4.22 1.42 -8.71
CA ALA A 29 5.23 2.33 -9.23
C ALA A 29 5.09 3.75 -8.66
N PHE A 30 3.86 4.25 -8.53
CA PHE A 30 3.58 5.55 -7.92
C PHE A 30 4.09 5.63 -6.48
N LEU A 31 3.78 4.61 -5.66
CA LEU A 31 4.18 4.57 -4.26
C LEU A 31 5.69 4.40 -4.09
N SER A 32 6.34 3.58 -4.92
CA SER A 32 7.79 3.47 -4.95
C SER A 32 8.44 4.82 -5.30
N GLY A 33 7.94 5.53 -6.30
CA GLY A 33 8.43 6.87 -6.66
C GLY A 33 8.22 7.89 -5.54
N TYR A 34 7.08 7.83 -4.84
CA TYR A 34 6.82 8.66 -3.66
C TYR A 34 7.82 8.38 -2.53
N ASN A 35 8.15 7.11 -2.29
CA ASN A 35 9.17 6.73 -1.31
C ASN A 35 10.55 7.29 -1.67
N VAL A 36 10.98 7.13 -2.92
CA VAL A 36 12.26 7.70 -3.41
C VAL A 36 12.28 9.22 -3.24
N ALA A 37 11.23 9.93 -3.65
CA ALA A 37 11.16 11.38 -3.52
C ALA A 37 11.21 11.87 -2.06
N GLN A 38 10.68 11.07 -1.13
CA GLN A 38 10.81 11.35 0.31
C GLN A 38 12.21 11.11 0.83
N TYR A 39 12.88 10.02 0.40
CA TYR A 39 14.25 9.73 0.80
C TYR A 39 15.24 10.80 0.32
N GLU A 40 15.08 11.25 -0.93
CA GLU A 40 15.91 12.30 -1.55
C GLU A 40 15.61 13.69 -0.98
N SER A 41 14.40 13.93 -0.48
CA SER A 41 14.08 15.17 0.22
C SER A 41 14.74 15.14 1.60
N SER A 42 15.74 15.98 1.84
CA SER A 42 16.53 16.07 3.08
C SER A 42 15.75 16.48 4.35
N LYS A 43 14.43 16.29 4.38
CA LYS A 43 13.56 16.43 5.54
C LYS A 43 13.14 15.04 5.99
N PRO A 44 13.77 14.46 7.03
CA PRO A 44 13.26 13.25 7.64
C PRO A 44 11.85 13.54 8.14
N LEU A 45 10.87 12.97 7.46
CA LEU A 45 9.52 12.92 7.99
C LEU A 45 9.58 11.95 9.17
N ASN A 46 9.53 12.49 10.40
CA ASN A 46 9.38 11.71 11.65
C ASN A 46 8.05 10.93 11.71
N THR A 47 7.34 10.77 10.60
CA THR A 47 6.13 9.97 10.51
C THR A 47 6.50 8.57 10.03
N PRO A 48 6.14 7.52 10.78
CA PRO A 48 6.29 6.14 10.33
C PRO A 48 5.65 5.99 8.95
N TYR A 49 6.37 5.33 8.06
CA TYR A 49 5.84 5.00 6.75
C TYR A 49 4.74 3.97 6.98
N CYS A 50 3.47 4.34 6.76
CA CYS A 50 2.32 3.45 7.01
C CYS A 50 2.25 2.22 6.08
N PHE A 51 3.30 2.01 5.30
CA PHE A 51 3.50 0.88 4.39
C PHE A 51 4.68 0.01 4.84
N ASP A 52 5.40 0.42 5.90
CA ASP A 52 6.48 -0.37 6.47
C ASP A 52 5.87 -1.67 7.03
N GLY A 53 6.44 -2.82 6.67
CA GLY A 53 5.87 -4.12 7.00
C GLY A 53 4.66 -4.58 6.16
N PHE A 54 4.16 -3.76 5.23
CA PHE A 54 2.99 -4.15 4.41
C PHE A 54 3.29 -5.33 3.48
N GLN A 55 4.51 -5.39 2.93
CA GLN A 55 4.95 -6.49 2.08
C GLN A 55 4.90 -7.81 2.84
N GLU A 56 5.50 -7.83 4.03
CA GLU A 56 5.58 -8.98 4.93
C GLU A 56 4.18 -9.39 5.41
N TRP A 57 3.32 -8.41 5.73
CA TRP A 57 1.94 -8.67 6.11
C TRP A 57 1.13 -9.33 4.99
N ILE A 58 1.27 -8.86 3.73
CA ILE A 58 0.64 -9.49 2.58
C ILE A 58 1.14 -10.92 2.37
N GLN A 59 2.46 -11.15 2.45
CA GLN A 59 3.04 -12.48 2.34
C GLN A 59 2.48 -13.43 3.40
N ALA A 60 2.43 -12.98 4.66
CA ALA A 60 1.85 -13.75 5.77
C ALA A 60 0.35 -14.03 5.56
N LYS A 61 -0.42 -13.04 5.13
CA LYS A 61 -1.87 -13.15 4.92
C LYS A 61 -2.23 -14.15 3.83
N PHE A 62 -1.50 -14.15 2.71
CA PHE A 62 -1.69 -15.10 1.62
C PHE A 62 -0.91 -16.41 1.80
N LYS A 63 -0.11 -16.53 2.88
CA LYS A 63 0.76 -17.68 3.17
C LYS A 63 1.70 -18.00 2.02
N VAL A 64 2.27 -16.97 1.42
CA VAL A 64 3.20 -17.08 0.29
C VAL A 64 4.61 -16.75 0.75
N ASP A 65 5.54 -17.64 0.45
CA ASP A 65 6.98 -17.41 0.61
C ASP A 65 7.58 -17.13 -0.77
N THR A 66 7.54 -15.86 -1.18
CA THR A 66 7.97 -15.45 -2.51
C THR A 66 8.58 -14.06 -2.47
N SER A 67 9.61 -13.82 -3.29
CA SER A 67 10.20 -12.49 -3.50
C SER A 67 9.36 -11.56 -4.37
N LYS A 68 8.17 -12.01 -4.82
CA LYS A 68 7.24 -11.18 -5.59
C LYS A 68 6.72 -10.02 -4.74
N SER A 69 6.55 -8.86 -5.36
CA SER A 69 5.93 -7.70 -4.72
C SER A 69 4.49 -7.99 -4.28
N TRP A 70 4.01 -7.26 -3.27
CA TRP A 70 2.63 -7.29 -2.82
C TRP A 70 1.65 -7.10 -3.98
N ALA A 71 1.97 -6.25 -4.96
CA ALA A 71 1.10 -6.03 -6.11
C ALA A 71 0.97 -7.29 -6.98
N ASN A 72 2.08 -8.01 -7.20
CA ASN A 72 2.06 -9.29 -7.93
C ASN A 72 1.32 -10.37 -7.14
N ILE A 73 1.48 -10.40 -5.81
CA ILE A 73 0.74 -11.33 -4.95
C ILE A 73 -0.76 -11.05 -5.07
N ILE A 74 -1.19 -9.80 -4.87
CA ILE A 74 -2.60 -9.41 -4.96
C ILE A 74 -3.16 -9.72 -6.35
N LEU A 75 -2.46 -9.32 -7.42
CA LEU A 75 -2.88 -9.58 -8.80
C LEU A 75 -3.06 -11.07 -9.08
N PHE A 76 -2.18 -11.92 -8.53
CA PHE A 76 -2.28 -13.38 -8.68
C PHE A 76 -3.58 -13.95 -8.07
N TYR A 77 -4.07 -13.35 -6.98
CA TYR A 77 -5.34 -13.73 -6.34
C TYR A 77 -6.54 -12.91 -6.82
N SER A 78 -6.38 -12.14 -7.90
CA SER A 78 -7.41 -11.27 -8.46
C SER A 78 -7.87 -11.74 -9.84
N THR A 79 -9.09 -11.37 -10.21
CA THR A 79 -9.66 -11.74 -11.52
C THR A 79 -9.04 -10.93 -12.65
N ASP A 80 -8.78 -9.64 -12.40
CA ASP A 80 -8.13 -8.72 -13.32
C ASP A 80 -7.41 -7.59 -12.55
N GLU A 81 -6.80 -6.66 -13.29
CA GLU A 81 -6.09 -5.50 -12.75
C GLU A 81 -6.96 -4.59 -11.89
N ARG A 82 -8.25 -4.44 -12.22
CA ARG A 82 -9.16 -3.56 -11.50
C ARG A 82 -9.57 -4.22 -10.18
N ASP A 83 -9.92 -5.50 -10.21
CA ASP A 83 -10.17 -6.30 -9.00
C ASP A 83 -8.95 -6.27 -8.09
N ALA A 84 -7.74 -6.41 -8.63
CA ALA A 84 -6.51 -6.31 -7.86
C ALA A 84 -6.35 -4.96 -7.15
N LEU A 85 -6.70 -3.87 -7.84
CA LEU A 85 -6.63 -2.53 -7.27
C LEU A 85 -7.69 -2.30 -6.18
N GLU A 86 -8.92 -2.77 -6.39
CA GLU A 86 -9.98 -2.70 -5.39
C GLU A 86 -9.59 -3.51 -4.14
N ARG A 87 -9.11 -4.75 -4.32
CA ARG A 87 -8.58 -5.59 -3.23
C ARG A 87 -7.42 -4.95 -2.50
N PHE A 88 -6.53 -4.25 -3.21
CA PHE A 88 -5.43 -3.52 -2.56
C PHE A 88 -5.97 -2.52 -1.51
N PHE A 89 -7.01 -1.75 -1.84
CA PHE A 89 -7.53 -0.76 -0.89
C PHE A 89 -8.14 -1.42 0.34
N ASP A 90 -8.87 -2.52 0.17
CA ASP A 90 -9.46 -3.27 1.28
C ASP A 90 -8.38 -3.86 2.18
N LEU A 91 -7.36 -4.48 1.58
CA LEU A 91 -6.20 -5.05 2.29
C LEU A 91 -5.39 -3.98 3.03
N PHE A 92 -5.24 -2.81 2.41
CA PHE A 92 -4.54 -1.70 3.04
C PHE A 92 -5.33 -1.13 4.22
N GLU A 93 -6.65 -1.00 4.11
CA GLU A 93 -7.50 -0.59 5.23
C GLU A 93 -7.43 -1.60 6.39
N GLU A 94 -7.50 -2.91 6.09
CA GLU A 94 -7.33 -3.97 7.09
C GLU A 94 -5.96 -3.92 7.78
N PHE A 95 -4.89 -3.70 7.03
CA PHE A 95 -3.54 -3.55 7.57
C PHE A 95 -3.44 -2.39 8.57
N ILE A 96 -3.97 -1.23 8.20
CA ILE A 96 -3.96 -0.02 9.05
C ILE A 96 -4.82 -0.20 10.31
N GLU A 97 -5.95 -0.90 10.19
CA GLU A 97 -6.79 -1.23 11.36
C GLU A 97 -6.09 -2.20 12.32
N GLY A 98 -5.38 -3.20 11.79
CA GLY A 98 -4.57 -4.13 12.57
C GLY A 98 -3.46 -3.43 13.34
N ASP A 99 -2.70 -2.56 12.67
CA ASP A 99 -1.59 -1.79 13.25
C ASP A 99 -2.08 -0.91 14.43
N ARG A 100 -3.22 -0.22 14.26
CA ARG A 100 -3.86 0.59 15.32
C ARG A 100 -4.30 -0.23 16.52
N ARG A 101 -4.67 -1.51 16.33
CA ARG A 101 -5.04 -2.40 17.45
C ARG A 101 -3.79 -2.83 18.21
N THR A 102 -2.71 -3.15 17.50
CA THR A 102 -1.43 -3.53 18.10
C THR A 102 -0.76 -2.39 18.88
N GLU A 103 -0.91 -1.13 18.44
CA GLU A 103 -0.44 0.03 19.21
C GLU A 103 -1.20 0.21 20.53
N ARG A 104 -2.52 0.06 20.55
CA ARG A 104 -3.35 0.21 21.77
C ARG A 104 -3.15 -0.89 22.81
N GLU A 105 -2.67 -2.06 22.41
CA GLU A 105 -2.37 -3.17 23.32
C GLU A 105 -0.98 -3.07 23.95
N ARG A 106 -0.14 -2.14 23.47
CA ARG A 106 1.24 -1.89 23.95
C ARG A 106 1.35 -0.68 24.88
N GLU A 107 0.27 0.08 25.07
CA GLU A 107 0.13 1.17 26.06
C GLU A 107 -0.52 0.67 27.36
#